data_AF-A0A2V9QW50-F1
#
_entry.id   AF-A0A2V9QW50-F1
#
_cell.length_a   1.000
_cell.length_b   1.000
_cell.length_c   1.000
_cell.angle_alpha   90.00
_cell.angle_beta   90.00
_cell.angle_gamma   90.00
#
_symmetry.space_group_name_H-M   'P 1'
#
loop_
_entity.id
_entity.type
_entity.pdbx_description
1 polymer ?
#
loop_
_entity_poly.entity_id
_entity_poly.type
_entity_poly.pdbx_seq_one_letter_code
_entity_poly.pdbx_strand_id
1 'polypeptide(L)'
;MIPRYTRPEMGRLWSDESRFRTWLKVELAATETLAEAGIVPREAAKTIRDKADFKLERINEIETEVRHDVIAFTTAVAEFVGPESRWFHYGLTSNDVVDTSQSLLIKDASATIAADLQKLSEVLRARTWEFKDTPMIGRTHGIHAEPITFGFKLANWYSEVQRDIARFERAAENMRVGKFSGAVGTFAHLSPELEEKMCARLGLKAAAISSQVIQRDRHADYLATLAVIACTLDKIATEIRHLQRTEVREVEEFFSEKQKGSSAMPHKRNPVTCEQISGLARVVRSNAQAGFENVALWHERDISHSSVERVILPDSTTLVDYLLNKTSNLLSTMFVYPERMKTNLESTGGLVFSGQLLLDLVESGISREDAYRLVQAHAMRAWKESLNFRELVSKDEAITGRVPAKIIDQAFDMKRQLRNIDAIFARVFGPNPAQSK
;
A
#
# COMPACT_ATOMS: atom_id res chain seq x y z
N MET A 1 6.83 17.99 2.33
CA MET A 1 5.48 17.58 1.88
C MET A 1 4.86 18.58 0.91
N ILE A 2 4.32 18.09 -0.21
CA ILE A 2 3.63 18.93 -1.19
C ILE A 2 2.14 19.04 -0.79
N PRO A 3 1.59 20.25 -0.49
CA PRO A 3 0.22 20.41 -0.01
C PRO A 3 -0.85 19.76 -0.91
N ARG A 4 -0.61 19.74 -2.22
CA ARG A 4 -1.49 19.11 -3.22
C ARG A 4 -1.71 17.60 -2.99
N TYR A 5 -0.76 16.91 -2.37
CA TYR A 5 -0.75 15.45 -2.16
C TYR A 5 -0.77 15.08 -0.67
N THR A 6 -1.21 16.01 0.18
CA THR A 6 -1.22 15.84 1.63
C THR A 6 -2.66 15.91 2.14
N ARG A 7 -3.17 14.83 2.76
CA ARG A 7 -4.46 14.88 3.47
C ARG A 7 -4.27 15.64 4.80
N PRO A 8 -5.29 16.37 5.28
CA PRO A 8 -5.16 17.20 6.48
C PRO A 8 -4.71 16.44 7.74
N GLU A 9 -5.12 15.18 7.91
CA GLU A 9 -4.77 14.39 9.09
C GLU A 9 -3.27 14.05 9.14
N MET A 10 -2.72 13.50 8.05
CA MET A 10 -1.30 13.16 7.95
C MET A 10 -0.43 14.43 7.89
N GLY A 11 -0.95 15.49 7.25
CA GLY A 11 -0.32 16.81 7.23
C GLY A 11 -0.13 17.41 8.63
N ARG A 12 -1.15 17.33 9.49
CA ARG A 12 -1.04 17.76 10.89
C ARG A 12 -0.05 16.92 11.67
N LEU A 13 -0.04 15.61 11.47
CA LEU A 13 0.84 14.69 12.19
C LEU A 13 2.33 15.02 11.99
N TRP A 14 2.73 15.34 10.75
CA TRP A 14 4.12 15.68 10.42
C TRP A 14 4.45 17.17 10.50
N SER A 15 3.60 17.97 11.15
CA SER A 15 3.91 19.37 11.42
C SER A 15 4.99 19.50 12.51
N ASP A 16 5.74 20.60 12.49
CA ASP A 16 6.72 20.91 13.54
C ASP A 16 6.06 21.04 14.92
N GLU A 17 4.82 21.56 14.97
CA GLU A 17 4.01 21.59 16.20
C GLU A 17 3.80 20.17 16.74
N SER A 18 3.32 19.24 15.92
CA SER A 18 3.14 17.83 16.32
C SER A 18 4.46 17.16 16.73
N ARG A 19 5.57 17.48 16.05
CA ARG A 19 6.90 16.99 16.43
C ARG A 19 7.26 17.41 17.85
N PHE A 20 7.22 18.71 18.15
CA PHE A 20 7.60 19.23 19.48
C PHE A 20 6.58 18.86 20.57
N ARG A 21 5.28 18.76 20.26
CA ARG A 21 4.28 18.20 21.17
C ARG A 21 4.58 16.75 21.53
N THR A 22 5.06 15.97 20.57
CA THR A 22 5.44 14.57 20.80
C THR A 22 6.73 14.49 21.63
N TRP A 23 7.70 15.37 21.40
CA TRP A 23 8.89 15.46 22.26
C TRP A 23 8.51 15.78 23.70
N LEU A 24 7.63 16.77 23.90
CA LEU A 24 7.10 17.10 25.21
C LEU A 24 6.40 15.91 25.86
N LYS A 25 5.60 15.15 25.10
CA LYS A 25 4.95 13.92 25.60
C LYS A 25 5.97 12.88 26.08
N VAL A 26 7.07 12.70 25.34
CA VAL A 26 8.15 11.77 25.71
C VAL A 26 8.86 12.22 26.99
N GLU A 27 9.22 13.50 27.07
CA GLU A 27 9.86 14.09 28.26
C GLU A 27 8.98 13.96 29.50
N LEU A 28 7.70 14.29 29.39
CA LEU A 28 6.75 14.15 30.49
C LEU A 28 6.62 12.70 30.95
N ALA A 29 6.60 11.75 30.01
CA ALA A 29 6.58 10.33 30.34
C ALA A 29 7.84 9.89 31.10
N ALA A 30 9.01 10.41 30.71
CA ALA A 30 10.26 10.15 31.40
C ALA A 30 10.24 10.75 32.82
N THR A 31 9.99 12.06 32.96
CA THR A 31 9.97 12.75 34.25
C THR A 31 8.98 12.12 35.24
N GLU A 32 7.78 11.75 34.80
CA GLU A 32 6.79 11.10 35.67
C GLU A 32 7.25 9.71 36.12
N THR A 33 7.81 8.92 35.22
CA THR A 33 8.32 7.58 35.55
C THR A 33 9.48 7.66 36.54
N LEU A 34 10.37 8.65 36.37
CA LEU A 34 11.45 8.91 37.31
C LEU A 34 10.95 9.39 38.68
N ALA A 35 9.85 10.13 38.72
CA ALA A 35 9.24 10.56 39.97
C ALA A 35 8.55 9.42 40.72
N GLU A 36 7.92 8.50 39.99
CA GLU A 36 7.38 7.25 40.55
C GLU A 36 8.49 6.36 41.12
N ALA A 37 9.67 6.38 40.52
CA ALA A 37 10.87 5.69 41.00
C ALA A 37 11.61 6.43 42.13
N GLY A 38 11.17 7.63 42.51
CA GLY A 38 11.80 8.43 43.57
C GLY A 38 13.10 9.14 43.18
N ILE A 39 13.46 9.16 41.89
CA ILE A 39 14.65 9.83 41.36
C ILE A 39 14.37 11.33 41.18
N VAL A 40 13.21 11.67 40.62
CA VAL A 40 12.74 13.06 40.48
C VAL A 40 11.79 13.38 41.64
N PRO A 41 11.91 14.54 42.32
CA PRO A 41 10.93 14.95 43.33
C PRO A 41 9.52 15.03 42.73
N ARG A 42 8.51 14.45 43.42
CA ARG A 42 7.12 14.42 42.92
C ARG A 42 6.54 15.81 42.64
N GLU A 43 6.85 16.79 43.49
CA GLU A 43 6.43 18.18 43.28
C GLU A 43 7.07 18.82 42.04
N ALA A 44 8.31 18.44 41.72
CA ALA A 44 8.99 18.90 40.51
C ALA A 44 8.32 18.31 39.26
N ALA A 45 8.07 17.00 39.25
CA ALA A 45 7.37 16.34 38.15
C ALA A 45 5.95 16.90 37.94
N LYS A 46 5.22 17.18 39.03
CA LYS A 46 3.92 17.86 38.98
C LYS A 46 4.03 19.26 38.37
N THR A 47 5.00 20.06 38.83
CA THR A 47 5.24 21.41 38.30
C THR A 47 5.56 21.36 36.80
N ILE A 48 6.40 20.42 36.37
CA ILE A 48 6.72 20.21 34.96
C ILE A 48 5.45 19.83 34.18
N ARG A 49 4.66 18.85 34.64
CA ARG A 49 3.42 18.43 33.97
C ARG A 49 2.42 19.58 33.80
N ASP A 50 2.29 20.41 34.83
CA ASP A 50 1.28 21.49 34.85
C ASP A 50 1.71 22.71 34.02
N LYS A 51 3.02 22.96 33.88
CA LYS A 51 3.55 24.18 33.25
C LYS A 51 4.27 23.98 31.93
N ALA A 52 4.75 22.78 31.61
CA ALA A 52 5.59 22.58 30.44
C ALA A 52 4.78 22.82 29.15
N ASP A 53 5.23 23.81 28.40
CA ASP A 53 4.68 24.22 27.11
C ASP A 53 5.81 24.85 26.29
N PHE A 54 5.55 25.19 25.04
CA PHE A 54 6.51 25.87 24.17
C PHE A 54 5.81 26.77 23.15
N LYS A 55 6.60 27.67 22.55
CA LYS A 55 6.23 28.42 21.34
C LYS A 55 7.18 28.04 20.22
N LEU A 56 6.64 27.68 19.06
CA LEU A 56 7.42 27.19 17.93
C LEU A 56 8.41 28.25 17.42
N GLU A 57 7.98 29.50 17.37
CA GLU A 57 8.82 30.64 17.00
C GLU A 57 10.02 30.76 17.95
N ARG A 58 9.79 30.57 19.25
CA ARG A 58 10.83 30.67 20.27
C ARG A 58 11.87 29.56 20.14
N ILE A 59 11.44 28.34 19.82
CA ILE A 59 12.37 27.23 19.56
C ILE A 59 13.27 27.57 18.36
N ASN A 60 12.70 28.07 17.26
CA ASN A 60 13.46 28.43 16.07
C ASN A 60 14.47 29.57 16.32
N GLU A 61 14.09 30.57 17.12
CA GLU A 61 15.00 31.63 17.57
C GLU A 61 16.21 31.06 18.30
N ILE A 62 15.98 30.21 19.30
CA ILE A 62 17.06 29.60 20.10
C ILE A 62 17.92 28.68 19.23
N GLU A 63 17.32 27.88 18.34
CA GLU A 63 18.03 26.97 17.44
C GLU A 63 19.04 27.69 16.53
N THR A 64 18.74 28.94 16.14
CA THR A 64 19.65 29.77 15.33
C THR A 64 20.97 30.05 16.06
N GLU A 65 20.93 30.16 17.39
CA GLU A 65 22.11 30.39 18.24
C GLU A 65 22.80 29.06 18.60
N VAL A 66 22.05 28.10 19.15
CA VAL A 66 22.63 26.88 19.72
C VAL A 66 22.94 25.80 18.69
N ARG A 67 22.37 25.91 17.48
CA ARG A 67 22.53 24.95 16.35
C ARG A 67 22.26 23.50 16.73
N HIS A 68 21.32 23.31 17.66
CA HIS A 68 20.89 22.00 18.16
C HIS A 68 19.41 22.06 18.57
N ASP A 69 18.58 21.31 17.86
CA ASP A 69 17.11 21.31 17.99
C ASP A 69 16.59 20.87 19.38
N VAL A 70 17.11 19.78 19.95
CA VAL A 70 16.70 19.32 21.30
C VAL A 70 17.10 20.32 22.39
N ILE A 71 18.28 20.95 22.28
CA ILE A 71 18.70 21.99 23.23
C ILE A 71 17.79 23.22 23.09
N ALA A 72 17.47 23.62 21.87
CA ALA A 72 16.56 24.73 21.63
C ALA A 72 15.17 24.46 22.21
N PHE A 73 14.64 23.24 22.01
CA PHE A 73 13.37 22.80 22.57
C PHE A 73 13.38 22.78 24.10
N THR A 74 14.36 22.13 24.73
CA THR A 74 14.44 22.02 26.20
C THR A 74 14.61 23.39 26.86
N THR A 75 15.38 24.29 26.23
CA THR A 75 15.54 25.69 26.68
C THR A 75 14.22 26.44 26.59
N ALA A 76 13.50 26.32 25.46
CA ALA A 76 12.20 26.96 25.30
C ALA A 76 11.18 26.47 26.34
N VAL A 77 11.14 25.17 26.65
CA VAL A 77 10.26 24.62 27.69
C VAL A 77 10.66 25.08 29.09
N ALA A 78 11.97 25.20 29.36
CA ALA A 78 12.47 25.66 30.65
C ALA A 78 11.98 27.08 31.00
N GLU A 79 11.81 27.96 30.01
CA GLU A 79 11.25 29.31 30.18
C GLU A 79 9.82 29.29 30.77
N PHE A 80 9.03 28.24 30.49
CA PHE A 80 7.67 28.07 31.04
C PHE A 80 7.68 27.42 32.43
N VAL A 81 8.53 26.42 32.63
CA VAL A 81 8.56 25.60 33.86
C VAL A 81 9.21 26.36 35.02
N GLY A 82 10.28 27.11 34.76
CA GLY A 82 11.07 27.78 35.80
C GLY A 82 12.08 26.84 36.49
N PRO A 83 12.38 27.01 37.80
CA PRO A 83 13.48 26.30 38.48
C PRO A 83 13.41 24.77 38.44
N GLU A 84 12.20 24.20 38.38
CA GLU A 84 12.03 22.74 38.31
C GLU A 84 12.42 22.14 36.95
N SER A 85 12.67 22.99 35.93
CA SER A 85 13.19 22.56 34.62
C SER A 85 14.52 21.81 34.70
N ARG A 86 15.27 21.92 35.80
CA ARG A 86 16.46 21.09 36.07
C ARG A 86 16.19 19.58 36.07
N TRP A 87 14.93 19.16 36.23
CA TRP A 87 14.50 17.75 36.17
C TRP A 87 13.88 17.36 34.82
N PHE A 88 13.71 18.33 33.91
CA PHE A 88 13.33 18.09 32.52
C PHE A 88 14.55 17.55 31.76
N HIS A 89 14.37 16.55 30.90
CA HIS A 89 15.47 15.86 30.21
C HIS A 89 16.49 15.15 31.15
N TYR A 90 16.12 14.87 32.40
CA TYR A 90 17.05 14.28 33.38
C TYR A 90 17.47 12.85 32.99
N GLY A 91 18.79 12.64 32.84
CA GLY A 91 19.36 11.33 32.53
C GLY A 91 19.20 10.88 31.07
N LEU A 92 18.65 11.75 30.22
CA LEU A 92 18.40 11.46 28.81
C LEU A 92 19.51 11.99 27.89
N THR A 93 19.59 11.42 26.70
CA THR A 93 20.28 11.98 25.54
C THR A 93 19.27 12.42 24.49
N SER A 94 19.68 13.30 23.56
CA SER A 94 18.84 13.84 22.49
C SER A 94 18.03 12.76 21.76
N ASN A 95 18.64 11.63 21.40
CA ASN A 95 17.93 10.58 20.67
C ASN A 95 17.01 9.70 21.52
N ASP A 96 17.07 9.75 22.86
CA ASP A 96 16.03 9.13 23.68
C ASP A 96 14.69 9.79 23.38
N VAL A 97 14.71 11.12 23.22
CA VAL A 97 13.53 11.92 22.87
C VAL A 97 13.21 11.80 21.39
N VAL A 98 14.19 12.03 20.51
CA VAL A 98 13.95 12.11 19.05
C VAL A 98 13.44 10.79 18.48
N ASP A 99 14.12 9.66 18.73
CA ASP A 99 13.74 8.38 18.12
C ASP A 99 12.45 7.82 18.72
N THR A 100 12.25 7.96 20.04
CA THR A 100 11.00 7.55 20.70
C THR A 100 9.82 8.39 20.19
N SER A 101 10.03 9.69 19.99
CA SER A 101 9.01 10.57 19.41
C SER A 101 8.72 10.23 17.95
N GLN A 102 9.76 9.94 17.15
CA GLN A 102 9.59 9.53 15.77
C GLN A 102 8.79 8.22 15.69
N SER A 103 9.05 7.28 16.60
CA SER A 103 8.31 6.01 16.69
C SER A 103 6.84 6.21 17.08
N LEU A 104 6.53 7.20 17.92
CA LEU A 104 5.14 7.61 18.21
C LEU A 104 4.45 8.20 16.97
N LEU A 105 5.12 9.10 16.24
CA LEU A 105 4.58 9.66 15.00
C LEU A 105 4.35 8.57 13.94
N ILE A 106 5.30 7.64 13.80
CA ILE A 106 5.16 6.51 12.88
C ILE A 106 4.01 5.59 13.30
N LYS A 107 3.84 5.32 14.60
CA LYS A 107 2.71 4.55 15.12
C LYS A 107 1.38 5.20 14.75
N ASP A 108 1.26 6.51 14.96
CA ASP A 108 0.02 7.24 14.66
C ASP A 108 -0.23 7.33 13.14
N ALA A 109 0.82 7.54 12.33
CA ALA A 109 0.75 7.47 10.87
C ALA A 109 0.33 6.07 10.40
N SER A 110 0.86 5.04 11.04
CA SER A 110 0.58 3.65 10.70
C SER A 110 -0.86 3.27 10.99
N ALA A 111 -1.47 3.81 12.06
CA ALA A 111 -2.88 3.60 12.35
C ALA A 111 -3.77 4.13 11.22
N THR A 112 -3.48 5.33 10.68
CA THR A 112 -4.18 5.90 9.53
C THR A 112 -4.01 5.04 8.28
N ILE A 113 -2.77 4.65 7.96
CA ILE A 113 -2.47 3.82 6.77
C ILE A 113 -3.14 2.44 6.88
N ALA A 114 -3.14 1.82 8.06
CA ALA A 114 -3.81 0.55 8.29
C ALA A 114 -5.32 0.66 8.03
N ALA A 115 -5.96 1.73 8.51
CA ALA A 115 -7.38 1.97 8.24
C ALA A 115 -7.66 2.17 6.75
N ASP A 116 -6.81 2.91 6.03
CA ASP A 116 -6.96 3.10 4.59
C ASP A 116 -6.73 1.82 3.78
N LEU A 117 -5.81 0.93 4.21
CA LEU A 117 -5.64 -0.41 3.63
C LEU A 117 -6.89 -1.27 3.81
N GLN A 118 -7.50 -1.24 5.00
CA GLN A 118 -8.76 -1.97 5.25
C GLN A 118 -9.90 -1.43 4.40
N LYS A 119 -10.02 -0.09 4.28
CA LYS A 119 -10.99 0.53 3.38
C LYS A 119 -10.81 0.10 1.92
N LEU A 120 -9.56 0.07 1.44
CA LEU A 120 -9.26 -0.43 0.08
C LEU A 120 -9.67 -1.88 -0.08
N SER A 121 -9.38 -2.72 0.92
CA SER A 121 -9.79 -4.13 0.95
C SER A 121 -11.31 -4.30 0.87
N GLU A 122 -12.07 -3.52 1.64
CA GLU A 122 -13.53 -3.54 1.62
C GLU A 122 -14.10 -3.13 0.26
N VAL A 123 -13.57 -2.07 -0.34
CA VAL A 123 -13.95 -1.62 -1.70
C VAL A 123 -13.66 -2.71 -2.72
N LEU A 124 -12.45 -3.29 -2.69
CA LEU A 124 -12.09 -4.37 -3.60
C LEU A 124 -13.00 -5.59 -3.42
N ARG A 125 -13.31 -5.96 -2.17
CA ARG A 125 -14.22 -7.08 -1.88
C ARG A 125 -15.59 -6.81 -2.48
N ALA A 126 -16.18 -5.63 -2.23
CA ALA A 126 -17.49 -5.27 -2.77
C ALA A 126 -17.52 -5.33 -4.30
N ARG A 127 -16.56 -4.67 -4.97
CA ARG A 127 -16.48 -4.64 -6.44
C ARG A 127 -16.18 -6.02 -7.02
N THR A 128 -15.39 -6.85 -6.34
CA THR A 128 -15.12 -8.24 -6.74
C THR A 128 -16.39 -9.06 -6.82
N TRP A 129 -17.24 -8.97 -5.79
CA TRP A 129 -18.51 -9.71 -5.77
C TRP A 129 -19.53 -9.15 -6.76
N GLU A 130 -19.56 -7.83 -6.95
CA GLU A 130 -20.42 -7.18 -7.95
C GLU A 130 -20.16 -7.69 -9.37
N PHE A 131 -18.89 -7.89 -9.74
CA PHE A 131 -18.50 -8.34 -11.09
C PHE A 131 -18.03 -9.79 -11.14
N LYS A 132 -18.38 -10.60 -10.13
CA LYS A 132 -17.96 -12.01 -10.02
C LYS A 132 -18.15 -12.78 -11.32
N ASP A 133 -19.33 -12.61 -11.93
CA ASP A 133 -19.77 -13.36 -13.11
C ASP A 133 -19.72 -12.53 -14.39
N THR A 134 -19.02 -11.39 -14.41
CA THR A 134 -18.89 -10.52 -15.59
C THR A 134 -17.75 -11.01 -16.49
N PRO A 135 -18.02 -11.66 -17.64
CA PRO A 135 -16.97 -12.22 -18.46
C PRO A 135 -16.17 -11.13 -19.19
N MET A 136 -14.86 -11.36 -19.30
CA MET A 136 -13.97 -10.52 -20.09
C MET A 136 -12.83 -11.35 -20.64
N ILE A 137 -12.13 -10.84 -21.65
CA ILE A 137 -10.96 -11.53 -22.18
C ILE A 137 -9.73 -11.36 -21.26
N GLY A 138 -9.15 -12.48 -20.86
CA GLY A 138 -7.83 -12.52 -20.23
C GLY A 138 -6.75 -12.14 -21.25
N ARG A 139 -5.73 -11.43 -20.79
CA ARG A 139 -4.65 -10.94 -21.64
C ARG A 139 -3.28 -11.33 -21.10
N THR A 140 -2.47 -11.96 -21.94
CA THR A 140 -1.06 -12.27 -21.69
C THR A 140 -0.24 -11.59 -22.77
N HIS A 141 0.84 -10.88 -22.40
CA HIS A 141 1.62 -10.05 -23.34
C HIS A 141 0.79 -8.96 -24.05
N GLY A 142 -0.35 -8.57 -23.48
CA GLY A 142 -1.30 -7.66 -24.11
C GLY A 142 -2.18 -8.28 -25.21
N ILE A 143 -2.07 -9.59 -25.44
CA ILE A 143 -2.80 -10.35 -26.45
C ILE A 143 -3.92 -11.17 -25.80
N HIS A 144 -5.03 -11.39 -26.53
CA HIS A 144 -6.13 -12.23 -26.08
C HIS A 144 -5.65 -13.67 -25.81
N ALA A 145 -5.92 -14.16 -24.61
CA ALA A 145 -5.65 -15.53 -24.18
C ALA A 145 -6.99 -16.26 -24.00
N GLU A 146 -7.34 -16.58 -22.76
CA GLU A 146 -8.59 -17.25 -22.40
C GLU A 146 -9.54 -16.30 -21.64
N PRO A 147 -10.86 -16.52 -21.70
CA PRO A 147 -11.85 -15.85 -20.87
C PRO A 147 -11.54 -15.93 -19.37
N ILE A 148 -11.76 -14.81 -18.68
CA ILE A 148 -11.81 -14.69 -17.23
C ILE A 148 -13.11 -13.96 -16.86
N THR A 149 -13.33 -13.69 -15.57
CA THR A 149 -14.29 -12.66 -15.15
C THR A 149 -13.59 -11.41 -14.63
N PHE A 150 -14.23 -10.26 -14.71
CA PHE A 150 -13.69 -9.04 -14.12
C PHE A 150 -13.59 -9.16 -12.59
N GLY A 151 -14.57 -9.81 -11.94
CA GLY A 151 -14.49 -10.17 -10.53
C GLY A 151 -13.28 -11.05 -10.21
N PHE A 152 -12.91 -12.02 -11.05
CA PHE A 152 -11.66 -12.78 -10.87
C PHE A 152 -10.40 -11.88 -10.88
N LYS A 153 -10.36 -10.89 -11.78
CA LYS A 153 -9.27 -9.91 -11.82
C LYS A 153 -9.19 -9.08 -10.53
N LEU A 154 -10.34 -8.62 -10.04
CA LEU A 154 -10.44 -7.86 -8.78
C LEU A 154 -10.10 -8.73 -7.56
N ALA A 155 -10.50 -10.01 -7.56
CA ALA A 155 -10.18 -10.97 -6.49
C ALA A 155 -8.66 -11.15 -6.34
N ASN A 156 -7.92 -11.14 -7.45
CA ASN A 156 -6.47 -11.17 -7.42
C ASN A 156 -5.88 -9.92 -6.73
N TRP A 157 -6.42 -8.74 -7.00
CA TRP A 157 -6.01 -7.51 -6.32
C TRP A 157 -6.38 -7.51 -4.84
N TYR A 158 -7.59 -7.96 -4.49
CA TYR A 158 -8.00 -8.14 -3.10
C TYR A 158 -7.01 -9.05 -2.36
N SER A 159 -6.68 -10.21 -2.93
CA SER A 159 -5.71 -11.14 -2.33
C SER A 159 -4.33 -10.52 -2.15
N GLU A 160 -3.89 -9.64 -3.07
CA GLU A 160 -2.63 -8.90 -2.91
C GLU A 160 -2.68 -7.89 -1.78
N VAL A 161 -3.77 -7.11 -1.68
CA VAL A 161 -3.98 -6.16 -0.59
C VAL A 161 -4.05 -6.87 0.77
N GLN A 162 -4.61 -8.09 0.85
CA GLN A 162 -4.56 -8.89 2.09
C GLN A 162 -3.13 -9.25 2.50
N ARG A 163 -2.25 -9.58 1.54
CA ARG A 163 -0.83 -9.79 1.84
C ARG A 163 -0.12 -8.50 2.26
N ASP A 164 -0.50 -7.37 1.66
CA ASP A 164 0.05 -6.07 2.00
C ASP A 164 -0.36 -5.61 3.39
N ILE A 165 -1.61 -5.85 3.81
CA ILE A 165 -2.08 -5.63 5.19
C ILE A 165 -1.21 -6.43 6.17
N ALA A 166 -1.03 -7.72 5.94
CA ALA A 166 -0.24 -8.56 6.84
C ALA A 166 1.24 -8.12 6.94
N ARG A 167 1.84 -7.70 5.81
CA ARG A 167 3.20 -7.15 5.79
C ARG A 167 3.27 -5.82 6.54
N PHE A 168 2.29 -4.95 6.32
CA PHE A 168 2.23 -3.64 6.93
C PHE A 168 2.05 -3.71 8.45
N GLU A 169 1.13 -4.55 8.93
CA GLU A 169 0.93 -4.77 10.37
C GLU A 169 2.22 -5.23 11.06
N ARG A 170 2.96 -6.16 10.43
CA ARG A 170 4.28 -6.59 10.92
C ARG A 170 5.28 -5.43 10.96
N ALA A 171 5.42 -4.68 9.86
CA ALA A 171 6.40 -3.61 9.76
C ALA A 171 6.07 -2.44 10.72
N ALA A 172 4.79 -2.10 10.88
CA ALA A 172 4.33 -1.09 11.83
C ALA A 172 4.58 -1.52 13.28
N GLU A 173 4.33 -2.79 13.62
CA GLU A 173 4.64 -3.33 14.95
C GLU A 173 6.15 -3.36 15.21
N ASN A 174 6.98 -3.66 14.19
CA ASN A 174 8.44 -3.60 14.29
C ASN A 174 8.96 -2.17 14.59
N MET A 175 8.24 -1.15 14.13
CA MET A 175 8.53 0.26 14.41
C MET A 175 7.98 0.76 15.76
N ARG A 176 7.13 -0.03 16.43
CA ARG A 176 6.49 0.37 17.70
C ARG A 176 7.40 0.16 18.91
N VAL A 177 8.62 0.66 18.81
CA VAL A 177 9.66 0.60 19.84
C VAL A 177 10.13 2.00 20.24
N GLY A 178 10.51 2.19 21.50
CA GLY A 178 11.16 3.40 22.02
C GLY A 178 12.52 3.06 22.62
N LYS A 179 13.29 4.08 22.98
CA LYS A 179 14.56 3.91 23.70
C LYS A 179 14.84 5.08 24.66
N PHE A 180 15.36 4.76 25.83
CA PHE A 180 15.78 5.64 26.92
C PHE A 180 17.11 5.16 27.53
N SER A 181 17.96 4.57 26.68
CA SER A 181 19.20 3.89 27.05
C SER A 181 20.42 4.82 27.18
N GLY A 182 20.22 6.13 26.96
CA GLY A 182 21.25 7.15 27.13
C GLY A 182 22.27 7.22 25.99
N ALA A 183 23.43 7.82 26.29
CA ALA A 183 24.39 8.30 25.30
C ALA A 183 24.98 7.21 24.38
N VAL A 184 25.12 5.96 24.83
CA VAL A 184 25.71 4.87 24.03
C VAL A 184 24.94 3.55 24.16
N GLY A 185 23.75 3.57 24.76
CA GLY A 185 22.91 2.37 24.88
C GLY A 185 23.18 1.47 26.09
N THR A 186 24.05 1.89 27.01
CA THR A 186 24.54 1.06 28.12
C THR A 186 23.83 1.29 29.45
N PHE A 187 22.77 2.12 29.49
CA PHE A 187 22.02 2.38 30.73
C PHE A 187 22.88 2.97 31.86
N ALA A 188 23.87 3.81 31.50
CA ALA A 188 24.83 4.39 32.46
C ALA A 188 24.19 5.30 33.53
N HIS A 189 23.00 5.85 33.26
CA HIS A 189 22.32 6.81 34.14
C HIS A 189 20.93 6.35 34.59
N LEU A 190 20.23 5.58 33.75
CA LEU A 190 18.87 5.07 33.99
C LEU A 190 18.85 3.57 33.78
N SER A 191 18.06 2.81 34.54
CA SER A 191 17.98 1.36 34.42
C SER A 191 17.04 0.90 33.29
N PRO A 192 17.22 -0.32 32.73
CA PRO A 192 16.33 -0.87 31.73
C PRO A 192 14.85 -0.93 32.17
N GLU A 193 14.58 -1.21 33.44
CA GLU A 193 13.20 -1.27 33.96
C GLU A 193 12.49 0.10 33.92
N LEU A 194 13.26 1.20 33.97
CA LEU A 194 12.72 2.54 33.79
C LEU A 194 12.36 2.79 32.32
N GLU A 195 13.21 2.38 31.38
CA GLU A 195 12.92 2.45 29.94
C GLU A 195 11.64 1.67 29.60
N GLU A 196 11.48 0.46 30.12
CA GLU A 196 10.28 -0.36 29.91
C GLU A 196 9.01 0.37 30.38
N LYS A 197 9.04 0.98 31.57
CA LYS A 197 7.92 1.76 32.11
C LYS A 197 7.63 3.02 31.29
N MET A 198 8.66 3.74 30.87
CA MET A 198 8.52 4.93 30.02
C MET A 198 7.90 4.56 28.66
N CYS A 199 8.41 3.51 28.01
CA CYS A 199 7.87 3.02 26.74
C CYS A 199 6.42 2.52 26.90
N ALA A 200 6.12 1.75 27.95
CA ALA A 200 4.77 1.26 28.22
C ALA A 200 3.78 2.42 28.41
N ARG A 201 4.16 3.47 29.14
CA ARG A 201 3.35 4.71 29.32
C ARG A 201 3.04 5.39 27.97
N LEU A 202 3.95 5.29 27.02
CA LEU A 202 3.81 5.84 25.66
C LEU A 202 3.09 4.87 24.69
N GLY A 203 2.80 3.64 25.12
CA GLY A 203 2.24 2.59 24.27
C GLY A 203 3.23 2.05 23.24
N LEU A 204 4.52 2.08 23.56
CA LEU A 204 5.64 1.50 22.81
C LEU A 204 6.22 0.31 23.57
N LYS A 205 6.95 -0.56 22.86
CA LYS A 205 7.85 -1.54 23.49
C LYS A 205 9.21 -0.90 23.72
N ALA A 206 9.96 -1.32 24.73
CA ALA A 206 11.39 -0.99 24.80
C ALA A 206 12.14 -1.71 23.66
N ALA A 207 13.11 -1.06 23.04
CA ALA A 207 14.03 -1.73 22.15
C ALA A 207 14.83 -2.76 22.97
N ALA A 208 14.92 -4.01 22.50
CA ALA A 208 15.62 -5.06 23.24
C ALA A 208 17.10 -4.74 23.49
N ILE A 209 17.70 -3.97 22.58
CA ILE A 209 19.01 -3.34 22.70
C ILE A 209 19.02 -2.12 21.75
N SER A 210 19.72 -1.09 22.15
CA SER A 210 19.95 0.12 21.34
C SER A 210 21.39 0.58 21.51
N SER A 211 21.85 1.39 20.56
CA SER A 211 23.05 2.19 20.71
C SER A 211 22.65 3.56 21.26
N GLN A 212 23.26 4.66 20.80
CA GLN A 212 22.68 5.99 21.02
C GLN A 212 21.34 6.15 20.25
N VAL A 213 21.00 5.23 19.34
CA VAL A 213 19.81 5.30 18.49
C VAL A 213 19.07 3.95 18.36
N ILE A 214 17.80 4.00 17.95
CA ILE A 214 17.07 2.83 17.44
C ILE A 214 17.71 2.41 16.11
N GLN A 215 17.87 1.10 15.90
CA GLN A 215 18.52 0.58 14.70
C GLN A 215 17.68 0.84 13.44
N ARG A 216 18.34 1.31 12.37
CA ARG A 216 17.69 1.82 11.15
C ARG A 216 17.19 0.72 10.20
N ASP A 217 17.53 -0.55 10.45
CA ASP A 217 16.94 -1.71 9.75
C ASP A 217 15.40 -1.74 9.89
N ARG A 218 14.87 -1.32 11.04
CA ARG A 218 13.43 -1.21 11.28
C ARG A 218 12.77 -0.19 10.35
N HIS A 219 13.42 0.96 10.18
CA HIS A 219 12.95 2.05 9.33
C HIS A 219 13.01 1.63 7.85
N ALA A 220 14.05 0.90 7.47
CA ALA A 220 14.19 0.32 6.14
C ALA A 220 13.09 -0.72 5.83
N ASP A 221 12.79 -1.66 6.74
CA ASP A 221 11.67 -2.63 6.58
C ASP A 221 10.32 -1.91 6.44
N TYR A 222 10.09 -0.87 7.24
CA TYR A 222 8.88 -0.05 7.17
C TYR A 222 8.74 0.67 5.82
N LEU A 223 9.78 1.38 5.39
CA LEU A 223 9.80 2.09 4.10
C LEU A 223 9.71 1.13 2.90
N ALA A 224 10.38 -0.02 2.96
CA ALA A 224 10.28 -1.05 1.94
C ALA A 224 8.86 -1.60 1.84
N THR A 225 8.19 -1.81 2.98
CA THR A 225 6.79 -2.25 3.01
C THR A 225 5.84 -1.20 2.40
N LEU A 226 6.04 0.08 2.71
CA LEU A 226 5.32 1.19 2.05
C LEU A 226 5.56 1.20 0.53
N ALA A 227 6.79 0.96 0.09
CA ALA A 227 7.13 0.87 -1.33
C ALA A 227 6.46 -0.32 -2.03
N VAL A 228 6.35 -1.48 -1.37
CA VAL A 228 5.62 -2.65 -1.89
C VAL A 228 4.13 -2.33 -2.04
N ILE A 229 3.51 -1.69 -1.05
CA ILE A 229 2.11 -1.23 -1.15
C ILE A 229 1.97 -0.31 -2.37
N ALA A 230 2.87 0.66 -2.53
CA ALA A 230 2.86 1.56 -3.69
C ALA A 230 3.00 0.82 -5.03
N CYS A 231 3.78 -0.27 -5.11
CA CYS A 231 3.82 -1.15 -6.30
C CYS A 231 2.44 -1.75 -6.61
N THR A 232 1.74 -2.27 -5.59
CA THR A 232 0.39 -2.84 -5.75
C THR A 232 -0.58 -1.79 -6.32
N LEU A 233 -0.55 -0.55 -5.80
CA LEU A 233 -1.39 0.54 -6.28
C LEU A 233 -1.05 0.95 -7.72
N ASP A 234 0.24 1.03 -8.07
CA ASP A 234 0.72 1.30 -9.43
C ASP A 234 0.29 0.22 -10.43
N LYS A 235 0.32 -1.06 -10.02
CA LYS A 235 -0.18 -2.18 -10.82
C LYS A 235 -1.67 -2.04 -11.12
N ILE A 236 -2.49 -1.74 -10.11
CA ILE A 236 -3.94 -1.53 -10.27
C ILE A 236 -4.20 -0.35 -11.22
N ALA A 237 -3.55 0.79 -10.98
CA ALA A 237 -3.67 1.98 -11.82
C ALA A 237 -3.25 1.70 -13.27
N THR A 238 -2.18 0.92 -13.47
CA THR A 238 -1.68 0.55 -14.80
C THR A 238 -2.68 -0.33 -15.55
N GLU A 239 -3.31 -1.31 -14.88
CA GLU A 239 -4.37 -2.09 -15.52
C GLU A 239 -5.54 -1.20 -15.94
N ILE A 240 -6.02 -0.33 -15.05
CA ILE A 240 -7.16 0.56 -15.35
C ILE A 240 -6.83 1.46 -16.56
N ARG A 241 -5.61 1.99 -16.64
CA ARG A 241 -5.13 2.73 -17.82
C ARG A 241 -5.23 1.90 -19.09
N HIS A 242 -4.87 0.61 -19.05
CA HIS A 242 -4.99 -0.29 -20.20
C HIS A 242 -6.45 -0.59 -20.58
N LEU A 243 -7.32 -0.78 -19.59
CA LEU A 243 -8.75 -1.06 -19.78
C LEU A 243 -9.54 0.16 -20.27
N GLN A 244 -9.06 1.38 -19.98
CA GLN A 244 -9.67 2.64 -20.41
C GLN A 244 -9.20 3.11 -21.80
N ARG A 245 -8.19 2.48 -22.40
CA ARG A 245 -7.75 2.82 -23.78
C ARG A 245 -8.92 2.77 -24.75
N THR A 246 -8.90 3.65 -25.75
CA THR A 246 -9.97 3.85 -26.74
C THR A 246 -10.40 2.56 -27.44
N GLU A 247 -9.45 1.68 -27.73
CA GLU A 247 -9.70 0.40 -28.41
C GLU A 247 -10.31 -0.64 -27.46
N VAL A 248 -10.10 -0.49 -26.14
CA VAL A 248 -10.52 -1.45 -25.11
C VAL A 248 -11.85 -1.00 -24.47
N ARG A 249 -11.86 0.14 -23.76
CA ARG A 249 -13.03 0.74 -23.09
C ARG A 249 -13.82 -0.19 -22.19
N GLU A 250 -13.14 -1.08 -21.47
CA GLU A 250 -13.76 -2.03 -20.54
C GLU A 250 -14.07 -1.39 -19.18
N VAL A 251 -13.25 -0.42 -18.78
CA VAL A 251 -13.36 0.33 -17.52
C VAL A 251 -13.05 1.80 -17.80
N GLU A 252 -13.58 2.71 -16.99
CA GLU A 252 -13.26 4.14 -17.07
C GLU A 252 -13.29 4.78 -15.68
N GLU A 253 -12.31 5.64 -15.38
CA GLU A 253 -12.34 6.49 -14.19
C GLU A 253 -13.65 7.29 -14.13
N PHE A 254 -14.14 7.54 -12.92
CA PHE A 254 -15.30 8.41 -12.75
C PHE A 254 -15.04 9.77 -13.39
N PHE A 255 -16.01 10.22 -14.19
CA PHE A 255 -15.96 11.49 -14.89
C PHE A 255 -17.25 12.26 -14.61
N SER A 256 -17.16 13.35 -13.85
CA SER A 256 -18.34 14.15 -13.52
C SER A 256 -18.79 15.00 -14.72
N GLU A 257 -20.08 15.35 -14.79
CA GLU A 257 -20.63 16.17 -15.89
C GLU A 257 -19.92 17.51 -16.08
N LYS A 258 -19.40 18.11 -14.99
CA LYS A 258 -18.69 19.39 -15.02
C LYS A 258 -17.19 19.24 -15.29
N GLN A 259 -16.65 18.03 -15.28
CA GLN A 259 -15.23 17.78 -15.50
C GLN A 259 -14.89 18.01 -16.98
N LYS A 260 -13.81 18.75 -17.23
CA LYS A 260 -13.24 18.90 -18.58
C LYS A 260 -12.05 17.97 -18.69
N GLY A 261 -12.11 16.99 -19.60
CA GLY A 261 -11.02 16.02 -19.78
C GLY A 261 -9.88 16.50 -20.69
N SER A 262 -10.10 17.59 -21.44
CA SER A 262 -9.10 18.28 -22.25
C SER A 262 -9.51 19.74 -22.47
N SER A 263 -8.54 20.63 -22.66
CA SER A 263 -8.78 22.02 -23.05
C SER A 263 -9.27 22.17 -24.50
N ALA A 264 -8.96 21.20 -25.37
CA ALA A 264 -9.22 21.29 -26.82
C ALA A 264 -10.17 20.21 -27.37
N MET A 265 -10.40 19.12 -26.63
CA MET A 265 -11.16 17.95 -27.12
C MET A 265 -12.27 17.56 -26.14
N PRO A 266 -13.53 17.97 -26.40
CA PRO A 266 -14.65 17.74 -25.48
C PRO A 266 -14.96 16.27 -25.16
N HIS A 267 -14.60 15.34 -26.05
CA HIS A 267 -14.83 13.91 -25.89
C HIS A 267 -13.74 13.18 -25.10
N LYS A 268 -12.59 13.83 -24.81
CA LYS A 268 -11.40 13.15 -24.28
C LYS A 268 -11.59 12.81 -22.80
N ARG A 269 -11.58 11.52 -22.46
CA ARG A 269 -11.64 11.01 -21.08
C ARG A 269 -10.34 10.29 -20.72
N ASN A 270 -9.53 10.91 -19.87
CA ASN A 270 -8.18 10.42 -19.54
C ASN A 270 -8.13 9.78 -18.14
N PRO A 271 -7.35 8.69 -17.96
CA PRO A 271 -7.14 8.07 -16.65
C PRO A 271 -6.08 8.84 -15.82
N VAL A 272 -6.29 10.14 -15.59
CA VAL A 272 -5.30 11.01 -14.94
C VAL A 272 -5.07 10.64 -13.47
N THR A 273 -6.08 10.05 -12.81
CA THR A 273 -5.96 9.60 -11.42
C THR A 273 -5.00 8.43 -11.35
N CYS A 274 -5.13 7.46 -12.26
CA CYS A 274 -4.23 6.32 -12.38
C CYS A 274 -2.82 6.76 -12.77
N GLU A 275 -2.67 7.69 -13.72
CA GLU A 275 -1.36 8.23 -14.10
C GLU A 275 -0.67 8.92 -12.93
N GLN A 276 -1.43 9.65 -12.11
CA GLN A 276 -0.93 10.25 -10.88
C GLN A 276 -0.54 9.21 -9.84
N ILE A 277 -1.35 8.16 -9.64
CA ILE A 277 -1.02 7.04 -8.74
C ILE A 277 0.33 6.43 -9.17
N SER A 278 0.48 6.11 -10.45
CA SER A 278 1.74 5.58 -11.00
C SER A 278 2.92 6.52 -10.80
N GLY A 279 2.73 7.83 -10.96
CA GLY A 279 3.78 8.83 -10.78
C GLY A 279 4.28 8.92 -9.34
N LEU A 280 3.35 9.03 -8.37
CA LEU A 280 3.69 9.16 -6.96
C LEU A 280 4.20 7.84 -6.36
N ALA A 281 3.73 6.70 -6.85
CA ALA A 281 4.25 5.39 -6.44
C ALA A 281 5.75 5.25 -6.73
N ARG A 282 6.26 5.87 -7.81
CA ARG A 282 7.71 5.91 -8.10
C ARG A 282 8.49 6.63 -7.01
N VAL A 283 7.96 7.75 -6.50
CA VAL A 283 8.59 8.52 -5.42
C VAL A 283 8.68 7.70 -4.14
N VAL A 284 7.60 7.03 -3.74
CA VAL A 284 7.60 6.15 -2.55
C VAL A 284 8.66 5.05 -2.68
N ARG A 285 8.77 4.42 -3.86
CA ARG A 285 9.81 3.41 -4.12
C ARG A 285 11.23 4.00 -4.05
N SER A 286 11.45 5.18 -4.61
CA SER A 286 12.75 5.86 -4.54
C SER A 286 13.15 6.19 -3.11
N ASN A 287 12.20 6.59 -2.26
CA ASN A 287 12.46 6.87 -0.84
C ASN A 287 12.91 5.63 -0.06
N ALA A 288 12.43 4.43 -0.40
CA ALA A 288 12.86 3.20 0.26
C ALA A 288 14.36 2.92 0.05
N GLN A 289 14.93 3.30 -1.10
CA GLN A 289 16.37 3.18 -1.34
C GLN A 289 17.18 3.97 -0.31
N ALA A 290 16.79 5.22 -0.03
CA ALA A 290 17.43 6.03 1.00
C ALA A 290 17.26 5.41 2.40
N GLY A 291 16.13 4.75 2.66
CA GLY A 291 15.93 3.97 3.89
C GLY A 291 16.95 2.83 4.06
N PHE A 292 17.30 2.11 2.99
CA PHE A 292 18.36 1.09 3.03
C PHE A 292 19.73 1.69 3.29
N GLU A 293 20.04 2.84 2.68
CA GLU A 293 21.33 3.52 2.85
C GLU A 293 21.54 4.06 4.28
N ASN A 294 20.46 4.36 5.00
CA ASN A 294 20.51 4.79 6.40
C ASN A 294 20.91 3.68 7.41
N VAL A 295 20.98 2.42 7.00
CA VAL A 295 21.21 1.30 7.95
C VAL A 295 22.64 1.26 8.46
N ALA A 296 23.63 1.55 7.61
CA ALA A 296 25.05 1.37 7.92
C ALA A 296 25.65 2.57 8.69
N LEU A 297 25.07 2.89 9.85
CA LEU A 297 25.58 3.94 10.73
C LEU A 297 26.91 3.54 11.39
N TRP A 298 27.73 4.53 11.73
CA TRP A 298 29.06 4.33 12.31
C TRP A 298 29.00 4.21 13.84
N HIS A 299 29.65 3.18 14.38
CA HIS A 299 29.77 2.94 15.82
C HIS A 299 28.40 2.99 16.53
N GLU A 300 28.31 3.67 17.67
CA GLU A 300 27.07 3.80 18.42
C GLU A 300 26.07 4.78 17.79
N ARG A 301 26.52 5.65 16.87
CA ARG A 301 25.74 6.34 15.82
C ARG A 301 26.59 7.38 15.09
N ASP A 302 26.20 7.67 13.86
CA ASP A 302 26.30 9.01 13.26
C ASP A 302 24.88 9.57 13.01
N ILE A 303 24.78 10.81 12.53
CA ILE A 303 23.49 11.52 12.37
C ILE A 303 23.05 11.66 10.90
N SER A 304 23.73 11.00 9.96
CA SER A 304 23.43 11.11 8.52
C SER A 304 21.98 10.73 8.19
N HIS A 305 21.41 9.74 8.90
CA HIS A 305 20.02 9.33 8.73
C HIS A 305 19.01 10.45 9.01
N SER A 306 19.32 11.41 9.90
CA SER A 306 18.34 12.38 10.40
C SER A 306 17.85 13.34 9.31
N SER A 307 18.77 13.85 8.48
CA SER A 307 18.40 14.74 7.37
C SER A 307 17.58 14.00 6.30
N VAL A 308 17.92 12.74 6.05
CA VAL A 308 17.21 11.85 5.13
C VAL A 308 15.80 11.55 5.66
N GLU A 309 15.67 11.12 6.92
CA GLU A 309 14.42 10.75 7.59
C GLU A 309 13.43 11.91 7.68
N ARG A 310 13.92 13.15 7.84
CA ARG A 310 13.09 14.37 7.78
C ARG A 310 12.37 14.55 6.45
N VAL A 311 12.91 13.98 5.37
CA VAL A 311 12.28 14.00 4.04
C VAL A 311 11.46 12.73 3.84
N ILE A 312 12.10 11.56 3.95
CA ILE A 312 11.52 10.33 3.45
C ILE A 312 10.42 9.76 4.33
N LEU A 313 10.43 9.98 5.66
CA LEU A 313 9.37 9.45 6.53
C LEU A 313 8.04 10.22 6.35
N PRO A 314 8.02 11.57 6.43
CA PRO A 314 6.82 12.34 6.16
C PRO A 314 6.31 12.15 4.74
N ASP A 315 7.20 12.23 3.73
CA ASP A 315 6.79 12.14 2.34
C ASP A 315 6.25 10.73 2.00
N SER A 316 6.89 9.65 2.47
CA SER A 316 6.44 8.29 2.13
C SER A 316 5.10 7.95 2.81
N THR A 317 4.94 8.26 4.09
CA THR A 317 3.67 7.99 4.80
C THR A 317 2.53 8.82 4.25
N THR A 318 2.77 10.11 3.95
CA THR A 318 1.79 11.01 3.34
C THR A 318 1.39 10.58 1.94
N LEU A 319 2.35 10.17 1.11
CA LEU A 319 2.02 9.70 -0.22
C LEU A 319 1.26 8.37 -0.19
N VAL A 320 1.61 7.43 0.68
CA VAL A 320 0.86 6.16 0.79
C VAL A 320 -0.57 6.40 1.29
N ASP A 321 -0.75 7.22 2.33
CA ASP A 321 -2.06 7.69 2.80
C ASP A 321 -2.91 8.27 1.65
N TYR A 322 -2.33 9.24 0.92
CA TYR A 322 -2.98 9.86 -0.22
C TYR A 322 -3.35 8.87 -1.33
N LEU A 323 -2.42 7.96 -1.66
CA LEU A 323 -2.58 6.98 -2.74
C LEU A 323 -3.61 5.90 -2.41
N LEU A 324 -3.66 5.41 -1.17
CA LEU A 324 -4.66 4.44 -0.72
C LEU A 324 -6.06 5.03 -0.81
N ASN A 325 -6.24 6.25 -0.33
CA ASN A 325 -7.52 6.95 -0.39
C ASN A 325 -7.96 7.18 -1.85
N LYS A 326 -7.04 7.66 -2.68
CA LYS A 326 -7.29 7.91 -4.10
C LYS A 326 -7.64 6.64 -4.86
N THR A 327 -6.94 5.54 -4.60
CA THR A 327 -7.19 4.24 -5.23
C THR A 327 -8.53 3.66 -4.77
N SER A 328 -8.86 3.78 -3.49
CA SER A 328 -10.16 3.36 -2.95
C SER A 328 -11.31 4.11 -3.62
N ASN A 329 -11.20 5.45 -3.72
CA ASN A 329 -12.20 6.27 -4.39
C ASN A 329 -12.33 5.90 -5.87
N LEU A 330 -11.21 5.77 -6.57
CA LEU A 330 -11.15 5.33 -7.97
C LEU A 330 -11.91 4.01 -8.18
N LEU A 331 -11.59 2.97 -7.42
CA LEU A 331 -12.22 1.66 -7.57
C LEU A 331 -13.70 1.64 -7.20
N SER A 332 -14.09 2.43 -6.20
CA SER A 332 -15.49 2.54 -5.76
C SER A 332 -16.38 3.29 -6.75
N THR A 333 -15.81 4.18 -7.56
CA THR A 333 -16.57 5.09 -8.45
C THR A 333 -16.37 4.81 -9.95
N MET A 334 -15.35 4.04 -10.33
CA MET A 334 -15.07 3.74 -11.74
C MET A 334 -16.27 3.09 -12.43
N PHE A 335 -16.51 3.48 -13.68
CA PHE A 335 -17.47 2.82 -14.55
C PHE A 335 -16.88 1.51 -15.07
N VAL A 336 -17.72 0.48 -15.13
CA VAL A 336 -17.40 -0.84 -15.70
C VAL A 336 -18.41 -1.10 -16.81
N TYR A 337 -17.94 -1.60 -17.95
CA TYR A 337 -18.76 -1.81 -19.14
C TYR A 337 -18.86 -3.29 -19.53
N PRO A 338 -19.73 -4.10 -18.87
CA PRO A 338 -19.87 -5.53 -19.14
C PRO A 338 -20.11 -5.88 -20.62
N GLU A 339 -20.98 -5.14 -21.31
CA GLU A 339 -21.28 -5.38 -22.73
C GLU A 339 -20.06 -5.11 -23.63
N ARG A 340 -19.23 -4.13 -23.27
CA ARG A 340 -17.97 -3.87 -23.98
C ARG A 340 -16.94 -4.96 -23.72
N MET A 341 -16.83 -5.45 -22.49
CA MET A 341 -15.97 -6.60 -22.14
C MET A 341 -16.35 -7.85 -22.94
N LYS A 342 -17.65 -8.12 -23.05
CA LYS A 342 -18.18 -9.22 -23.86
C LYS A 342 -17.88 -9.04 -25.35
N THR A 343 -18.13 -7.84 -25.88
CA THR A 343 -17.79 -7.51 -27.28
C THR A 343 -16.30 -7.75 -27.58
N ASN A 344 -15.41 -7.34 -26.68
CA ASN A 344 -13.97 -7.54 -26.85
C ASN A 344 -13.58 -9.03 -26.79
N LEU A 345 -14.20 -9.81 -25.91
CA LEU A 345 -14.01 -11.26 -25.84
C LEU A 345 -14.41 -11.95 -27.15
N GLU A 346 -15.50 -11.53 -27.75
CA GLU A 346 -16.04 -12.10 -28.99
C GLU A 346 -15.32 -11.59 -30.26
N SER A 347 -14.52 -10.52 -30.15
CA SER A 347 -13.96 -9.79 -31.30
C SER A 347 -13.01 -10.61 -32.19
N THR A 348 -12.46 -11.71 -31.67
CA THR A 348 -11.58 -12.62 -32.43
C THR A 348 -12.32 -13.86 -32.96
N GLY A 349 -13.64 -13.80 -33.10
CA GLY A 349 -14.44 -14.83 -33.79
C GLY A 349 -14.35 -16.24 -33.17
N GLY A 350 -14.10 -16.34 -31.86
CA GLY A 350 -13.96 -17.63 -31.16
C GLY A 350 -12.53 -18.19 -31.06
N LEU A 351 -11.51 -17.48 -31.56
CA LEU A 351 -10.11 -17.93 -31.48
C LEU A 351 -9.62 -18.21 -30.05
N VAL A 352 -10.18 -17.52 -29.06
CA VAL A 352 -9.88 -17.69 -27.62
C VAL A 352 -10.23 -19.08 -27.07
N PHE A 353 -11.01 -19.87 -27.83
CA PHE A 353 -11.37 -21.25 -27.48
C PHE A 353 -10.49 -22.31 -28.18
N SER A 354 -9.52 -21.88 -29.00
CA SER A 354 -8.66 -22.80 -29.76
C SER A 354 -7.90 -23.80 -28.89
N GLY A 355 -7.42 -23.38 -27.72
CA GLY A 355 -6.76 -24.26 -26.75
C GLY A 355 -7.69 -25.37 -26.22
N GLN A 356 -8.93 -25.01 -25.87
CA GLN A 356 -9.92 -25.99 -25.41
C GLN A 356 -10.31 -26.96 -26.52
N LEU A 357 -10.54 -26.46 -27.74
CA LEU A 357 -10.83 -27.30 -28.89
C LEU A 357 -9.71 -28.30 -29.17
N LEU A 358 -8.45 -27.86 -29.12
CA LEU A 358 -7.30 -28.76 -29.30
C LEU A 358 -7.35 -29.93 -28.32
N LEU A 359 -7.62 -29.67 -27.03
CA LEU A 359 -7.72 -30.71 -26.01
C LEU A 359 -8.89 -31.66 -26.30
N ASP A 360 -10.05 -31.13 -26.69
CA ASP A 360 -11.23 -31.94 -26.99
C ASP A 360 -11.02 -32.85 -28.22
N LEU A 361 -10.28 -32.39 -29.22
CA LEU A 361 -9.89 -33.22 -30.37
C LEU A 361 -8.96 -34.37 -29.96
N VAL A 362 -8.01 -34.10 -29.06
CA VAL A 362 -7.11 -35.13 -28.52
C VAL A 362 -7.86 -36.16 -27.69
N GLU A 363 -8.76 -35.71 -26.81
CA GLU A 363 -9.63 -36.60 -26.00
C GLU A 363 -10.55 -37.46 -26.87
N SER A 364 -10.90 -36.99 -28.08
CA SER A 364 -11.67 -37.73 -29.07
C SER A 364 -10.85 -38.72 -29.91
N GLY A 365 -9.55 -38.88 -29.61
CA GLY A 365 -8.68 -39.87 -30.24
C GLY A 365 -7.82 -39.36 -31.42
N ILE A 366 -7.81 -38.05 -31.68
CA ILE A 366 -6.91 -37.45 -32.69
C ILE A 366 -5.51 -37.28 -32.08
N SER A 367 -4.46 -37.56 -32.85
CA SER A 367 -3.08 -37.30 -32.39
C SER A 367 -2.90 -35.82 -32.04
N ARG A 368 -2.08 -35.52 -31.03
CA ARG A 368 -1.84 -34.12 -30.63
C ARG A 368 -1.26 -33.28 -31.77
N GLU A 369 -0.40 -33.88 -32.59
CA GLU A 369 0.20 -33.21 -33.75
C GLU A 369 -0.86 -32.88 -34.81
N ASP A 370 -1.75 -33.82 -35.13
CA ASP A 370 -2.85 -33.57 -36.06
C ASP A 370 -3.85 -32.55 -35.53
N ALA A 371 -4.23 -32.66 -34.25
CA ALA A 371 -5.13 -31.71 -33.61
C ALA A 371 -4.55 -30.29 -33.63
N TYR A 372 -3.26 -30.15 -33.31
CA TYR A 372 -2.57 -28.87 -33.37
C TYR A 372 -2.54 -28.31 -34.80
N ARG A 373 -2.17 -29.12 -35.79
CA ARG A 373 -2.13 -28.72 -37.20
C ARG A 373 -3.50 -28.24 -37.70
N LEU A 374 -4.56 -28.98 -37.39
CA LEU A 374 -5.94 -28.64 -37.77
C LEU A 374 -6.39 -27.32 -37.12
N VAL A 375 -6.25 -27.21 -35.79
CA VAL A 375 -6.65 -26.01 -35.04
C VAL A 375 -5.85 -24.80 -35.49
N GLN A 376 -4.53 -24.92 -35.65
CA GLN A 376 -3.67 -23.83 -36.08
C GLN A 376 -4.02 -23.35 -37.49
N ALA A 377 -4.26 -24.26 -38.44
CA ALA A 377 -4.62 -23.89 -39.81
C ALA A 377 -5.90 -23.04 -39.85
N HIS A 378 -6.95 -23.48 -39.13
CA HIS A 378 -8.20 -22.72 -39.03
C HIS A 378 -8.04 -21.42 -38.26
N ALA A 379 -7.24 -21.42 -37.19
CA ALA A 379 -7.01 -20.23 -36.38
C ALA A 379 -6.28 -19.14 -37.18
N MET A 380 -5.23 -19.51 -37.90
CA MET A 380 -4.46 -18.59 -38.76
C MET A 380 -5.30 -18.08 -39.92
N ARG A 381 -6.16 -18.93 -40.50
CA ARG A 381 -7.09 -18.53 -41.55
C ARG A 381 -8.15 -17.55 -41.03
N ALA A 382 -8.77 -17.86 -39.89
CA ALA A 382 -9.74 -16.98 -39.23
C ALA A 382 -9.15 -15.59 -38.96
N TRP A 383 -7.90 -15.55 -38.48
CA TRP A 383 -7.19 -14.30 -38.23
C TRP A 383 -6.89 -13.51 -39.50
N LYS A 384 -6.36 -14.16 -40.55
CA LYS A 384 -5.94 -13.49 -41.80
C LYS A 384 -7.13 -13.01 -42.62
N GLU A 385 -8.22 -13.76 -42.62
CA GLU A 385 -9.40 -13.52 -43.46
C GLU A 385 -10.56 -12.88 -42.69
N SER A 386 -10.39 -12.58 -41.39
CA SER A 386 -11.43 -12.06 -40.49
C SER A 386 -12.70 -12.93 -40.47
N LEU A 387 -12.53 -14.24 -40.42
CA LEU A 387 -13.62 -15.22 -40.41
C LEU A 387 -13.94 -15.71 -38.99
N ASN A 388 -15.13 -16.29 -38.82
CA ASN A 388 -15.50 -16.93 -37.57
C ASN A 388 -14.82 -18.31 -37.43
N PHE A 389 -13.97 -18.46 -36.40
CA PHE A 389 -13.20 -19.68 -36.16
C PHE A 389 -14.10 -20.88 -35.85
N ARG A 390 -15.17 -20.69 -35.07
CA ARG A 390 -16.14 -21.74 -34.76
C ARG A 390 -16.80 -22.27 -36.04
N GLU A 391 -17.24 -21.38 -36.92
CA GLU A 391 -17.85 -21.77 -38.19
C GLU A 391 -16.90 -22.52 -39.12
N LEU A 392 -15.62 -22.13 -39.17
CA LEU A 392 -14.60 -22.82 -39.96
C LEU A 392 -14.41 -24.26 -39.47
N VAL A 393 -14.28 -24.45 -38.15
CA VAL A 393 -14.12 -25.77 -37.53
C VAL A 393 -15.35 -26.65 -37.76
N SER A 394 -16.55 -26.11 -37.57
CA SER A 394 -17.81 -26.87 -37.72
C SER A 394 -18.10 -27.29 -39.17
N LYS A 395 -17.36 -26.79 -40.17
CA LYS A 395 -17.51 -27.14 -41.58
C LYS A 395 -16.37 -28.04 -42.10
N ASP A 396 -15.36 -28.33 -41.30
CA ASP A 396 -14.24 -29.19 -41.70
C ASP A 396 -14.60 -30.67 -41.50
N GLU A 397 -14.68 -31.43 -42.60
CA GLU A 397 -14.95 -32.88 -42.60
C GLU A 397 -13.85 -33.67 -41.88
N ALA A 398 -12.60 -33.19 -41.88
CA ALA A 398 -11.50 -33.84 -41.16
C ALA A 398 -11.71 -33.80 -39.63
N ILE A 399 -12.48 -32.81 -39.14
CA ILE A 399 -12.87 -32.68 -37.73
C ILE A 399 -14.22 -33.36 -37.49
N THR A 400 -15.25 -32.95 -38.23
CA THR A 400 -16.65 -33.39 -38.02
C THR A 400 -16.88 -34.86 -38.35
N GLY A 401 -16.08 -35.47 -39.23
CA GLY A 401 -16.12 -36.90 -39.50
C GLY A 401 -15.52 -37.77 -38.38
N ARG A 402 -14.81 -37.16 -37.42
CA ARG A 402 -14.13 -37.85 -36.30
C ARG A 402 -14.67 -37.47 -34.93
N VAL A 403 -15.18 -36.25 -34.79
CA VAL A 403 -15.62 -35.69 -33.51
C VAL A 403 -17.08 -35.24 -33.62
N PRO A 404 -17.96 -35.74 -32.73
CA PRO A 404 -19.36 -35.31 -32.68
C PRO A 404 -19.51 -33.79 -32.53
N ALA A 405 -20.48 -33.21 -33.24
CA ALA A 405 -20.79 -31.78 -33.18
C ALA A 405 -21.00 -31.24 -31.75
N LYS A 406 -21.59 -32.05 -30.86
CA LYS A 406 -21.78 -31.70 -29.45
C LYS A 406 -20.46 -31.40 -28.71
N ILE A 407 -19.40 -32.17 -28.99
CA ILE A 407 -18.09 -31.96 -28.37
C ILE A 407 -17.46 -30.68 -28.91
N ILE A 408 -17.58 -30.44 -30.21
CA ILE A 408 -17.13 -29.19 -30.84
C ILE A 408 -17.84 -27.99 -30.22
N ASP A 409 -19.17 -28.03 -30.06
CA ASP A 409 -19.94 -26.95 -29.43
C ASP A 409 -19.54 -26.70 -27.97
N GLN A 410 -19.23 -27.77 -27.23
CA GLN A 410 -18.76 -27.69 -25.84
C GLN A 410 -17.37 -27.04 -25.70
N ALA A 411 -16.53 -27.07 -26.74
CA ALA A 411 -15.24 -26.38 -26.74
C ALA A 411 -15.39 -24.85 -26.66
N PHE A 412 -16.50 -24.33 -27.20
CA PHE A 412 -16.82 -22.90 -27.25
C PHE A 412 -17.74 -22.45 -26.10
N ASP A 413 -18.04 -23.32 -25.14
CA ASP A 413 -18.90 -22.98 -24.00
C ASP A 413 -18.14 -22.21 -22.92
N MET A 414 -18.48 -20.94 -22.77
CA MET A 414 -17.93 -20.05 -21.74
C MET A 414 -18.16 -20.58 -20.32
N LYS A 415 -19.29 -21.23 -20.04
CA LYS A 415 -19.57 -21.79 -18.71
C LYS A 415 -18.57 -22.88 -18.36
N ARG A 416 -18.16 -23.69 -19.35
CA ARG A 416 -17.15 -24.73 -19.16
C ARG A 416 -15.79 -24.13 -18.79
N GLN A 417 -15.38 -23.04 -19.45
CA GLN A 417 -14.11 -22.36 -19.15
C GLN A 417 -14.13 -21.64 -17.79
N LEU A 418 -15.27 -21.06 -17.41
CA LEU A 418 -15.43 -20.32 -16.15
C LEU A 418 -15.93 -21.17 -14.97
N ARG A 419 -16.04 -22.50 -15.13
CA ARG A 419 -16.62 -23.42 -14.11
C ARG A 419 -15.94 -23.38 -12.75
N ASN A 420 -14.68 -22.95 -12.69
CA ASN A 420 -13.88 -22.94 -11.46
C ASN A 420 -13.90 -21.61 -10.71
N ILE A 421 -14.63 -20.59 -11.20
CA ILE A 421 -14.71 -19.27 -10.55
C ILE A 421 -15.18 -19.39 -9.10
N ASP A 422 -16.21 -20.18 -8.82
CA ASP A 422 -16.71 -20.41 -7.46
C ASP A 422 -15.65 -21.01 -6.53
N ALA A 423 -14.93 -22.03 -7.00
CA ALA A 423 -13.87 -22.67 -6.23
C ALA A 423 -12.71 -21.70 -5.92
N ILE A 424 -12.38 -20.80 -6.85
CA ILE A 424 -11.36 -19.77 -6.64
C ILE A 424 -11.84 -18.73 -5.62
N PHE A 425 -13.09 -18.27 -5.73
CA PHE A 425 -13.67 -17.32 -4.78
C PHE A 425 -13.73 -17.91 -3.36
N ALA A 426 -14.08 -19.19 -3.22
CA ALA A 426 -14.06 -19.89 -1.94
C ALA A 426 -12.65 -19.92 -1.30
N ARG A 427 -11.58 -20.02 -2.11
CA ARG A 427 -10.20 -19.94 -1.61
C ARG A 427 -9.81 -18.54 -1.14
N VAL A 428 -10.30 -17.51 -1.82
CA VAL A 428 -9.93 -16.11 -1.54
C VAL A 428 -10.73 -15.53 -0.37
N PHE A 429 -12.02 -15.86 -0.27
CA PHE A 429 -12.95 -15.25 0.68
C PHE A 429 -13.45 -16.21 1.77
N GLY A 430 -13.04 -17.49 1.72
CA GLY A 430 -13.62 -18.55 2.53
C GLY A 430 -14.95 -19.08 1.96
N PRO A 431 -15.55 -20.11 2.58
CA PRO A 431 -16.84 -20.64 2.15
C PRO A 431 -17.92 -19.55 2.23
N ASN A 432 -18.72 -19.43 1.18
CA ASN A 432 -19.80 -18.45 1.12
C ASN A 432 -20.91 -18.84 2.13
N PRO A 433 -21.22 -18.01 3.15
CA PRO A 433 -22.27 -18.33 4.11
C PRO A 433 -23.64 -18.58 3.46
N ALA A 434 -23.88 -18.00 2.29
CA ALA A 434 -25.13 -18.11 1.54
C ALA A 434 -25.26 -19.38 0.67
N GLN A 435 -24.21 -20.19 0.53
CA GLN A 435 -24.24 -21.48 -0.18
C GLN A 435 -24.22 -22.69 0.77
N SER A 436 -24.17 -22.43 2.09
CA SER A 436 -24.23 -23.44 3.16
C SER A 436 -25.64 -23.61 3.76
N LYS A 437 -26.69 -23.20 3.04
CA LYS A 437 -28.10 -23.43 3.39
C LYS A 437 -28.84 -24.12 2.25
#